data_AF-A0A1X9MGH1-F1
#
_entry.id   AF-A0A1X9MGH1-F1
#
_cell.length_a   1.000
_cell.length_b   1.000
_cell.length_c   1.000
_cell.angle_alpha   90.00
_cell.angle_beta   90.00
_cell.angle_gamma   90.00
#
_symmetry.space_group_name_H-M   'P 1'
#
loop_
_entity.id
_entity.type
_entity.pdbx_description
1 polymer ?
#
loop_
_entity_poly.entity_id
_entity_poly.type
_entity_poly.pdbx_seq_one_letter_code
_entity_poly.pdbx_strand_id
1 'polypeptide(L)'
;MTERKQMKQQLDEELTGIVFTQHESILRQLNSRSKQEKVKRFLNKEITLPVLPVMAIMACFFVGASIDLISFYQIETNELIEVQGNIVWSDLFQERVRGQ
;
A
#
# COMPACT_ATOMS: atom_id res chain seq x y z
N MET A 1 -52.87 14.24 -15.18
CA MET A 1 -51.66 14.03 -16.01
C MET A 1 -51.31 15.20 -16.94
N THR A 2 -52.15 16.24 -17.03
CA THR A 2 -52.03 17.33 -18.03
C THR A 2 -51.17 18.51 -17.55
N GLU A 3 -51.20 18.82 -16.26
CA GLU A 3 -50.49 19.98 -15.68
C GLU A 3 -48.96 19.89 -15.81
N ARG A 4 -48.38 18.71 -15.60
CA ARG A 4 -46.93 18.52 -15.78
C ARG A 4 -46.46 18.76 -17.21
N LYS A 5 -47.31 18.48 -18.20
CA LYS A 5 -46.94 18.72 -19.62
C LYS A 5 -46.94 20.20 -19.95
N GLN A 6 -47.91 20.95 -19.43
CA GLN A 6 -48.01 22.40 -19.63
C GLN A 6 -46.87 23.15 -18.93
N MET A 7 -46.56 22.79 -17.68
CA MET A 7 -45.39 23.35 -16.98
C MET A 7 -44.08 23.06 -17.70
N LYS A 8 -43.92 21.86 -18.25
CA LYS A 8 -42.70 21.49 -18.99
C LYS A 8 -42.55 22.29 -20.29
N GLN A 9 -43.65 22.55 -21.00
CA GLN A 9 -43.63 23.36 -22.22
C GLN A 9 -43.29 24.83 -21.95
N GLN A 10 -43.88 25.44 -20.92
CA GLN A 10 -43.53 26.81 -20.52
C GLN A 10 -42.07 26.92 -20.09
N LEU A 11 -41.59 25.94 -19.34
CA LEU A 11 -40.19 25.92 -18.92
C LEU A 11 -39.22 25.73 -20.10
N ASP A 12 -39.57 24.90 -21.08
CA ASP A 12 -38.77 24.76 -22.31
C ASP A 12 -38.77 26.05 -23.12
N GLU A 13 -39.91 26.74 -23.27
CA GLU A 13 -39.99 28.04 -23.96
C GLU A 13 -39.14 29.11 -23.26
N GLU A 14 -39.19 29.19 -21.92
CA GLU A 14 -38.35 30.10 -21.12
C GLU A 14 -36.86 29.78 -21.22
N LEU A 15 -36.51 28.50 -21.31
CA LEU A 15 -35.12 28.02 -21.41
C LEU A 15 -34.59 27.98 -22.85
N THR A 16 -35.42 28.19 -23.88
CA THR A 16 -35.02 28.12 -25.29
C THR A 16 -33.90 29.14 -25.63
N GLY A 17 -33.82 30.24 -24.87
CA GLY A 17 -32.74 31.24 -24.98
C GLY A 17 -31.51 30.98 -24.09
N ILE A 18 -31.57 30.01 -23.18
CA ILE A 18 -30.50 29.70 -22.21
C ILE A 18 -29.80 28.42 -22.66
N VAL A 19 -28.82 28.58 -23.55
CA VAL A 19 -27.94 27.47 -23.95
C VAL A 19 -26.92 27.24 -22.83
N PHE A 20 -27.12 26.18 -22.05
CA PHE A 20 -26.17 25.71 -21.03
C PHE A 20 -24.84 25.31 -21.69
N THR A 21 -23.96 26.28 -21.90
CA THR A 21 -22.68 26.15 -22.60
C THR A 21 -21.59 25.46 -21.76
N GLN A 22 -21.78 25.34 -20.44
CA GLN A 22 -20.78 24.78 -19.53
C GLN A 22 -21.11 23.38 -19.00
N HIS A 23 -22.14 22.71 -19.52
CA HIS A 23 -22.53 21.37 -19.04
C HIS A 23 -21.36 20.37 -19.09
N GLU A 24 -20.59 20.39 -20.19
CA GLU A 24 -19.43 19.50 -20.35
C GLU A 24 -18.22 19.91 -19.49
N SER A 25 -18.03 21.21 -19.26
CA SER A 25 -16.96 21.76 -18.41
C SER A 25 -17.16 21.41 -16.94
N ILE A 26 -18.39 21.55 -16.43
CA ILE A 26 -18.75 21.22 -15.06
C ILE A 26 -18.68 19.70 -14.83
N LEU A 27 -19.13 18.90 -15.81
CA LEU A 27 -19.01 17.44 -15.75
C LEU A 27 -17.55 16.98 -15.75
N ARG A 28 -16.67 17.59 -16.56
CA ARG A 28 -15.22 17.29 -16.53
C ARG A 28 -14.58 17.70 -15.20
N GLN A 29 -14.96 18.85 -14.63
CA GLN A 29 -14.47 19.31 -13.34
C GLN A 29 -14.89 18.37 -12.20
N LEU A 30 -16.14 17.88 -12.21
CA LEU A 30 -16.64 16.90 -11.23
C LEU A 30 -16.00 15.51 -11.41
N ASN A 31 -15.76 15.07 -12.65
CA ASN A 31 -15.22 13.74 -12.93
C ASN A 31 -13.70 13.63 -12.70
N SER A 32 -12.96 14.75 -12.78
CA SER A 32 -11.51 14.81 -12.51
C SER A 32 -11.12 14.43 -11.07
N ARG A 33 -12.08 14.42 -10.14
CA ARG A 33 -11.90 14.06 -8.72
C ARG A 33 -11.89 12.55 -8.42
N SER A 34 -12.16 11.68 -9.39
CA SER A 34 -12.78 10.39 -9.04
C SER A 34 -11.87 9.23 -8.62
N LYS A 35 -10.54 9.30 -8.74
CA LYS A 35 -9.67 8.14 -8.36
C LYS A 35 -8.75 8.41 -7.17
N GLN A 36 -7.87 9.39 -7.26
CA GLN A 36 -6.97 9.73 -6.15
C GLN A 36 -7.73 10.29 -4.94
N GLU A 37 -8.77 11.06 -5.19
CA GLU A 37 -9.61 11.63 -4.13
C GLU A 37 -10.53 10.58 -3.49
N LYS A 38 -10.88 9.49 -4.19
CA LYS A 38 -11.55 8.32 -3.59
C LYS A 38 -10.62 7.56 -2.66
N VAL A 39 -9.36 7.36 -3.05
CA VAL A 39 -8.35 6.72 -2.18
C VAL A 39 -8.11 7.60 -0.95
N LYS A 40 -7.95 8.92 -1.12
CA LYS A 40 -7.87 9.85 0.01
C LYS A 40 -9.13 9.83 0.86
N ARG A 41 -10.34 9.83 0.29
CA ARG A 41 -11.57 9.73 1.09
C ARG A 41 -11.69 8.41 1.83
N PHE A 42 -11.31 7.29 1.22
CA PHE A 42 -11.34 5.97 1.84
C PHE A 42 -10.38 5.90 3.02
N LEU A 43 -9.14 6.38 2.83
CA LEU A 43 -8.14 6.46 3.90
C LEU A 43 -8.51 7.47 5.00
N ASN A 44 -9.17 8.57 4.63
CA ASN A 44 -9.39 9.72 5.52
C ASN A 44 -10.76 9.73 6.22
N LYS A 45 -11.74 8.88 5.83
CA LYS A 45 -13.10 8.90 6.41
C LYS A 45 -13.48 7.71 7.28
N GLU A 46 -12.87 6.54 7.14
CA GLU A 46 -13.41 5.33 7.80
C GLU A 46 -12.41 4.58 8.68
N ILE A 47 -11.16 5.00 8.71
CA ILE A 47 -10.11 4.32 9.47
C ILE A 47 -9.76 5.17 10.69
N THR A 48 -10.65 5.19 11.69
CA THR A 48 -10.29 5.47 13.09
C THR A 48 -9.59 4.23 13.67
N LEU A 49 -8.58 3.71 12.97
CA LEU A 49 -7.74 2.69 13.57
C LEU A 49 -6.90 3.40 14.62
N PRO A 50 -6.98 2.99 15.89
CA PRO A 50 -6.07 3.52 16.89
C PRO A 50 -4.65 3.22 16.41
N VAL A 51 -3.87 4.27 16.15
CA VAL A 51 -2.56 4.19 15.49
C VAL A 51 -1.61 3.31 16.31
N LEU A 52 -1.70 3.42 17.63
CA LEU A 52 -0.83 2.72 18.57
C LEU A 52 -0.92 1.18 18.44
N PRO A 53 -2.10 0.53 18.53
CA PRO A 53 -2.20 -0.92 18.35
C PRO A 53 -1.92 -1.38 16.92
N VAL A 54 -2.25 -0.60 15.88
CA VAL A 54 -1.90 -0.99 14.50
C VAL A 54 -0.40 -1.03 14.30
N MET A 55 0.31 -0.01 14.78
CA MET A 55 1.77 0.01 14.72
C MET A 55 2.39 -1.10 15.55
N ALA A 56 1.82 -1.43 16.72
CA ALA A 56 2.29 -2.54 17.54
C ALA A 56 2.15 -3.90 16.83
N ILE A 57 1.00 -4.15 16.20
CA ILE A 57 0.76 -5.38 15.41
C ILE A 57 1.74 -5.44 14.23
N MET A 58 1.89 -4.34 13.50
CA MET A 58 2.77 -4.26 12.34
C MET A 58 4.23 -4.50 12.73
N ALA A 59 4.69 -3.92 13.84
CA ALA A 59 6.02 -4.17 14.39
C ALA A 59 6.20 -5.63 14.81
N CYS A 60 5.19 -6.25 15.43
CA CYS A 60 5.24 -7.65 15.83
C CYS A 60 5.38 -8.59 14.62
N PHE A 61 4.63 -8.33 13.54
CA PHE A 61 4.78 -9.05 12.28
C PHE A 61 6.18 -8.86 11.67
N PHE A 62 6.69 -7.63 11.67
CA PHE A 62 7.99 -7.32 11.09
C PHE A 62 9.14 -7.99 11.85
N VAL A 63 9.10 -7.98 13.18
CA VAL A 63 10.08 -8.67 14.03
C VAL A 63 9.98 -10.18 13.85
N GLY A 64 8.77 -10.75 13.86
CA GLY A 64 8.57 -12.18 13.64
C GLY A 64 9.12 -12.65 12.29
N ALA A 65 8.82 -11.91 11.21
CA ALA A 65 9.34 -12.20 9.87
C ALA A 65 10.86 -12.04 9.78
N SER A 66 11.44 -11.08 10.52
CA SER A 66 12.89 -10.87 10.56
C SER A 66 13.60 -12.00 11.28
N ILE A 67 13.03 -12.54 12.37
CA ILE A 67 13.61 -13.69 13.09
C ILE A 67 13.63 -14.93 12.21
N ASP A 68 12.57 -15.16 11.43
CA ASP A 68 12.51 -16.26 10.48
C ASP A 68 13.61 -16.10 9.41
N LEU A 69 13.74 -14.90 8.83
CA LEU A 69 14.80 -14.58 7.86
C LEU A 69 16.21 -14.78 8.42
N ILE A 70 16.46 -14.35 9.66
CA ILE A 70 17.74 -14.52 10.35
C ILE A 70 17.98 -15.99 10.69
N SER A 71 16.94 -16.76 11.05
CA SER A 71 17.07 -18.18 11.36
C SER A 71 17.38 -19.01 10.10
N PHE A 72 16.89 -18.62 8.92
CA PHE A 72 17.28 -19.21 7.64
C PHE A 72 18.74 -18.94 7.28
N TYR A 73 19.26 -17.77 7.66
CA TYR A 73 20.70 -17.50 7.70
C TYR A 73 21.28 -18.11 8.98
N GLN A 74 21.31 -19.45 9.07
CA GLN A 74 22.16 -20.11 10.07
C GLN A 74 23.54 -19.49 9.97
N ILE A 75 23.89 -18.67 10.96
CA ILE A 75 25.27 -18.25 11.18
C ILE A 75 25.95 -19.58 11.52
N GLU A 76 26.64 -20.18 10.54
CA GLU A 76 27.61 -21.23 10.83
C GLU A 76 28.48 -20.65 11.94
N THR A 77 28.35 -21.22 13.13
CA THR A 77 29.14 -20.83 14.28
C THR A 77 30.55 -21.25 13.95
N ASN A 78 31.29 -20.33 13.32
CA ASN A 78 32.70 -20.49 13.06
C ASN A 78 33.38 -20.62 14.42
N GLU A 79 33.84 -21.83 14.71
CA GLU A 79 34.60 -22.12 15.91
C GLU A 79 36.09 -22.02 15.57
N LEU A 80 36.86 -21.45 16.50
CA LEU A 80 38.31 -21.45 16.40
C LEU A 80 38.81 -22.81 16.86
N ILE A 81 39.38 -23.58 15.93
CA ILE A 81 39.95 -24.90 16.23
C ILE A 81 41.49 -24.81 16.19
N GLU A 82 42.14 -25.57 17.06
CA GLU A 82 43.59 -25.72 17.03
C GLU A 82 43.96 -26.91 16.15
N VAL A 83 44.67 -26.65 15.06
CA VAL A 83 45.19 -27.66 14.15
C VAL A 83 46.70 -27.51 14.07
N GLN A 84 47.43 -28.53 14.55
CA GLN A 84 48.90 -28.58 14.50
C GLN A 84 49.57 -27.32 15.11
N GLY A 85 49.03 -26.80 16.21
CA GLY A 85 49.56 -25.61 16.89
C GLY A 85 49.20 -24.27 16.24
N ASN A 86 48.33 -24.26 15.22
CA ASN A 86 47.79 -23.04 14.65
C ASN A 86 46.27 -22.95 14.93
N ILE A 87 45.80 -21.73 15.23
CA ILE A 87 44.38 -21.46 15.47
C ILE A 87 43.76 -21.03 14.15
N VAL A 88 42.83 -21.85 13.65
CA VAL A 88 42.19 -21.65 12.34
C VAL A 88 40.68 -21.75 12.51
N TRP A 89 39.92 -20.99 11.73
CA TRP A 89 38.47 -21.12 11.70
C TRP A 89 38.05 -22.48 11.12
N SER A 90 37.05 -23.11 11.76
CA SER A 90 36.60 -24.47 11.46
C SER A 90 36.07 -24.65 10.04
N ASP A 91 35.41 -23.62 9.51
CA ASP A 91 34.88 -23.55 8.14
C ASP A 91 36.00 -23.62 7.08
N LEU A 92 37.03 -22.78 7.22
CA LEU A 92 38.19 -22.73 6.33
C LEU A 92 38.99 -24.02 6.33
N PHE A 93 39.06 -24.69 7.48
CA PHE A 93 39.69 -26.01 7.58
C PHE A 93 38.89 -27.07 6.84
N GLN A 94 37.56 -27.13 7.04
CA GLN A 94 36.70 -28.09 6.36
C GLN A 94 36.67 -27.89 4.85
N GLU A 95 36.67 -26.65 4.36
CA GLU A 95 36.73 -26.33 2.93
C GLU A 95 38.04 -26.83 2.30
N ARG A 96 39.17 -26.64 2.98
CA ARG A 96 40.48 -27.13 2.52
C ARG A 96 40.57 -28.65 2.48
N VAL A 97 39.97 -29.33 3.46
CA VAL A 97 39.96 -30.81 3.52
C VAL A 97 38.99 -31.41 2.49
N ARG A 98 37.84 -30.78 2.22
CA ARG A 98 36.91 -31.24 1.17
C ARG A 98 37.43 -31.02 -0.25
N GLY A 99 38.35 -30.08 -0.45
CA GLY A 99 38.97 -29.79 -1.74
C GLY A 99 40.16 -30.69 -2.13
N GLN A 100 40.52 -31.66 -1.29
CA GLN A 100 41.54 -32.71 -1.56
C GLN A 100 40.89 -34.04 -1.91
#